data_AF-A0A7W5C3X6-F1
#
_entry.id   AF-A0A7W5C3X6-F1
#
_cell.length_a   1.000
_cell.length_b   1.000
_cell.length_c   1.000
_cell.angle_alpha   90.00
_cell.angle_beta   90.00
_cell.angle_gamma   90.00
#
_symmetry.space_group_name_H-M   'P 1'
#
loop_
_entity.id
_entity.type
_entity.pdbx_description
1 polymer ?
#
loop_
_entity_poly.entity_id
_entity_poly.type
_entity_poly.pdbx_seq_one_letter_code
_entity_poly.pdbx_strand_id
1 'polypeptide(L)'
;MKLTAKKLSSLDKVFLDRDPAPTCEPIGTALRNEPFSFQIAWYAESEEDGFNAQTIGVAAVDNYGGTVRLYEIGLVPSELPAYPQSDDDFITKQPGLFPDPLYEVSHGALRLVACQWRSLWVEFDPRGGLPAGKYSIRVEFRDPDGRELASVEHTVELLNAELPKQELIHTEWFHYDGIAAWYRIEAFGERYWELLESYIVTAVEHGMNMLLTPLFTPPLDTKVGGERLTTQLIKVTDAADGYTFDFSSLKRFIDMSRHAGIEYFEMSHLFTQWGAKAAPKIMAETKAGQRQIFGWDTEATGPEYMSFLESFLPQLVRNLREWGIAEKCWFHISDEPNMSQLDTYGAALKIVQPHLLGFRMLDALSEYAFYEEGLVQTPVPASNHIEPFLEGQVSRLWTYYCCAQYKDVSNRFMAMPSRRNRIIAGQLYKYRMEGFLHWGFNFWNSQFSIKPINPYAVTDAGCAFPSGDAFLVYPGENGRPVMSIRLKVMREALNDLRAMQLLERIASRELVLDILEDGGRCPLTFSEYPRDENVLIHIRSRINAEIAARIDLIAT
;
A
#
# COMPACT_ATOMS: atom_id res chain seq x y z
N MET A 1 39.03 -4.42 12.71
CA MET A 1 37.55 -4.40 12.66
C MET A 1 37.04 -5.82 12.47
N LYS A 2 36.10 -6.26 13.31
CA LYS A 2 35.43 -7.56 13.18
C LYS A 2 33.96 -7.32 12.82
N LEU A 3 33.52 -7.89 11.69
CA LEU A 3 32.16 -7.76 11.20
C LEU A 3 31.41 -9.07 11.46
N THR A 4 30.33 -8.99 12.23
CA THR A 4 29.38 -10.09 12.39
C THR A 4 28.22 -9.87 11.44
N ALA A 5 27.83 -10.89 10.67
CA ALA A 5 26.66 -10.85 9.79
C ALA A 5 25.72 -12.03 10.11
N LYS A 6 24.41 -11.76 10.17
CA LYS A 6 23.36 -12.72 10.51
C LYS A 6 22.28 -12.71 9.44
N LYS A 7 21.85 -13.91 9.02
CA LYS A 7 20.76 -14.09 8.06
C LYS A 7 19.41 -14.12 8.78
N LEU A 8 18.46 -13.33 8.31
CA LEU A 8 17.16 -13.08 8.91
C LEU A 8 16.02 -13.28 7.90
N SER A 9 14.81 -13.47 8.40
CA SER A 9 13.59 -13.46 7.58
C SER A 9 13.36 -12.06 6.98
N SER A 10 12.57 -11.97 5.91
CA SER A 10 12.07 -10.68 5.42
C SER A 10 11.14 -9.99 6.44
N LEU A 11 10.60 -10.74 7.40
CA LEU A 11 9.66 -10.25 8.41
C LEU A 11 10.33 -9.56 9.60
N ASP A 12 11.64 -9.75 9.79
CA ASP A 12 12.37 -9.16 10.91
C ASP A 12 12.46 -7.63 10.81
N LYS A 13 12.54 -6.98 11.97
CA LYS A 13 12.84 -5.54 12.08
C LYS A 13 14.03 -5.36 13.00
N VAL A 14 15.15 -4.95 12.42
CA VAL A 14 16.44 -4.83 13.13
C VAL A 14 16.57 -3.45 13.75
N PHE A 15 16.47 -3.38 15.07
CA PHE A 15 16.74 -2.18 15.86
C PHE A 15 18.22 -2.06 16.21
N LEU A 16 18.71 -0.83 16.37
CA LEU A 16 20.14 -0.54 16.59
C LEU A 16 20.75 -1.23 17.82
N ASP A 17 19.94 -1.40 18.87
CA ASP A 17 20.34 -1.78 20.22
C ASP A 17 20.02 -3.24 20.58
N ARG A 18 19.45 -4.01 19.64
CA ARG A 18 18.99 -5.38 19.88
C ARG A 18 19.72 -6.35 18.98
N ASP A 19 20.38 -7.34 19.57
CA ASP A 19 20.96 -8.44 18.82
C ASP A 19 19.85 -9.30 18.17
N PRO A 20 19.75 -9.36 16.83
CA PRO A 20 18.70 -10.13 16.18
C PRO A 20 19.00 -11.63 16.28
N ALA A 21 17.95 -12.41 16.55
CA ALA A 21 18.00 -13.86 16.46
C ALA A 21 17.98 -14.29 14.99
N PRO A 22 18.76 -15.31 14.57
CA PRO A 22 18.63 -15.89 13.24
C PRO A 22 17.28 -16.61 13.08
N THR A 23 16.48 -16.15 12.14
CA THR A 23 15.07 -16.55 11.92
C THR A 23 14.82 -17.06 10.49
N CYS A 24 15.82 -17.00 9.62
CA CYS A 24 15.68 -17.38 8.22
C CYS A 24 15.70 -18.91 8.04
N GLU A 25 14.74 -19.44 7.27
CA GLU A 25 14.77 -20.86 6.88
C GLU A 25 16.06 -21.20 6.10
N PRO A 26 16.53 -22.46 6.16
CA PRO A 26 17.71 -22.88 5.42
C PRO A 26 17.57 -22.68 3.91
N ILE A 27 16.37 -22.91 3.37
CA ILE A 27 16.03 -22.81 1.94
C ILE A 27 14.69 -22.06 1.83
N GLY A 28 14.67 -20.97 1.08
CA GLY A 28 13.45 -20.29 0.68
C GLY A 28 12.82 -20.92 -0.55
N THR A 29 11.49 -20.82 -0.70
CA THR A 29 10.76 -21.30 -1.89
C THR A 29 9.95 -20.18 -2.52
N ALA A 30 9.97 -20.10 -3.85
CA ALA A 30 9.21 -19.11 -4.62
C ALA A 30 8.74 -19.68 -5.96
N LEU A 31 7.71 -19.08 -6.54
CA LEU A 31 7.30 -19.37 -7.91
C LEU A 31 8.15 -18.56 -8.92
N ARG A 32 8.19 -18.97 -10.19
CA ARG A 32 9.15 -18.41 -11.16
C ARG A 32 8.99 -16.92 -11.45
N ASN A 33 7.79 -16.36 -11.23
CA ASN A 33 7.48 -14.95 -11.42
C ASN A 33 7.29 -14.19 -10.08
N GLU A 34 7.75 -14.79 -8.98
CA GLU A 34 7.63 -14.25 -7.63
C GLU A 34 8.98 -13.75 -7.12
N PRO A 35 9.11 -12.47 -6.73
CA PRO A 35 10.30 -12.01 -6.02
C PRO A 35 10.38 -12.66 -4.64
N PHE A 36 11.54 -13.22 -4.31
CA PHE A 36 11.86 -13.72 -2.98
C PHE A 36 12.70 -12.70 -2.22
N SER A 37 12.45 -12.53 -0.92
CA SER A 37 13.22 -11.59 -0.10
C SER A 37 13.66 -12.20 1.24
N PHE A 38 14.80 -11.75 1.73
CA PHE A 38 15.29 -12.03 3.08
C PHE A 38 16.14 -10.84 3.56
N GLN A 39 16.56 -10.86 4.83
CA GLN A 39 17.40 -9.80 5.37
C GLN A 39 18.76 -10.30 5.84
N ILE A 40 19.74 -9.39 5.85
CA ILE A 40 21.04 -9.62 6.46
C ILE A 40 21.27 -8.50 7.48
N ALA A 41 21.36 -8.85 8.76
CA ALA A 41 21.80 -7.93 9.80
C ALA A 41 23.31 -7.98 9.94
N TRP A 42 23.94 -6.86 10.27
CA TRP A 42 25.35 -6.82 10.58
C TRP A 42 25.66 -5.94 11.80
N TYR A 43 26.78 -6.24 12.45
CA TYR A 43 27.33 -5.50 13.58
C TYR A 43 28.84 -5.40 13.43
N ALA A 44 29.37 -4.18 13.52
CA ALA A 44 30.81 -3.92 13.47
C ALA A 44 31.33 -3.64 14.89
N GLU A 45 32.16 -4.55 15.41
CA GLU A 45 32.90 -4.34 16.65
C GLU A 45 34.09 -3.40 16.40
N SER A 46 34.27 -2.43 17.29
CA SER A 46 35.44 -1.55 17.30
C SER A 46 36.24 -1.75 18.58
N GLU A 47 37.50 -2.16 18.45
CA GLU A 47 38.48 -2.22 19.54
C GLU A 47 39.48 -1.05 19.48
N GLU A 48 39.42 -0.21 18.45
CA GLU A 48 40.34 0.92 18.22
C GLU A 48 39.70 2.26 18.62
N ASP A 49 40.46 3.10 19.32
CA ASP A 49 40.09 4.49 19.61
C ASP A 49 39.92 5.28 18.30
N GLY A 50 38.71 5.82 18.07
CA GLY A 50 38.44 6.74 16.95
C GLY A 50 37.73 6.15 15.72
N PHE A 51 37.46 4.84 15.67
CA PHE A 51 36.61 4.27 14.62
C PHE A 51 35.14 4.52 14.95
N ASN A 52 34.53 5.49 14.26
CA ASN A 52 33.10 5.77 14.37
C ASN A 52 32.32 5.16 13.19
N ALA A 53 32.87 5.23 11.98
CA ALA A 53 32.25 4.67 10.78
C ALA A 53 33.25 4.53 9.61
N GLN A 54 33.05 3.51 8.78
CA GLN A 54 33.85 3.23 7.57
C GLN A 54 32.96 2.82 6.42
N THR A 55 33.34 3.19 5.20
CA THR A 55 32.68 2.71 3.99
C THR A 55 33.28 1.38 3.56
N ILE A 56 32.44 0.38 3.31
CA ILE A 56 32.83 -0.95 2.84
C ILE A 56 32.17 -1.26 1.51
N GLY A 57 32.74 -2.20 0.77
CA GLY A 57 32.10 -2.79 -0.40
C GLY A 57 31.02 -3.80 0.01
N VAL A 58 29.89 -3.81 -0.69
CA VAL A 58 28.89 -4.87 -0.64
C VAL A 58 28.47 -5.25 -2.05
N ALA A 59 28.36 -6.54 -2.32
CA ALA A 59 27.87 -7.04 -3.59
C ALA A 59 27.11 -8.35 -3.41
N ALA A 60 26.08 -8.53 -4.22
CA ALA A 60 25.49 -9.84 -4.44
C ALA A 60 26.25 -10.53 -5.57
N VAL A 61 26.70 -11.75 -5.33
CA VAL A 61 27.26 -12.65 -6.32
C VAL A 61 26.13 -13.60 -6.73
N ASP A 62 25.63 -13.41 -7.95
CA ASP A 62 24.68 -14.30 -8.61
C ASP A 62 25.31 -14.79 -9.92
N ASN A 63 25.49 -16.11 -10.04
CA ASN A 63 26.08 -16.75 -11.21
C ASN A 63 25.04 -17.20 -12.24
N TYR A 64 23.76 -16.89 -12.02
CA TYR A 64 22.63 -17.48 -12.74
C TYR A 64 21.87 -16.49 -13.62
N GLY A 65 22.22 -15.20 -13.59
CA GLY A 65 21.60 -14.14 -14.40
C GLY A 65 20.26 -13.63 -13.85
N GLY A 66 19.91 -13.96 -12.60
CA GLY A 66 18.80 -13.35 -11.90
C GLY A 66 19.10 -11.89 -11.54
N THR A 67 18.05 -11.12 -11.22
CA THR A 67 18.23 -9.76 -10.71
C THR A 67 18.22 -9.81 -9.19
N VAL A 68 19.39 -9.67 -8.56
CA VAL A 68 19.50 -9.45 -7.11
C VAL A 68 19.63 -7.96 -6.83
N ARG A 69 18.73 -7.41 -6.02
CA ARG A 69 18.77 -6.02 -5.56
C ARG A 69 19.03 -5.99 -4.06
N LEU A 70 19.91 -5.08 -3.67
CA LEU A 70 20.29 -4.85 -2.27
C LEU A 70 19.76 -3.47 -1.86
N TYR A 71 19.10 -3.40 -0.71
CA TYR A 71 18.64 -2.14 -0.13
C TYR A 71 19.14 -2.01 1.30
N GLU A 72 19.87 -0.94 1.61
CA GLU A 72 20.15 -0.57 3.00
C GLU A 72 18.83 -0.18 3.67
N ILE A 73 18.55 -0.81 4.82
CA ILE A 73 17.39 -0.49 5.62
C ILE A 73 17.75 0.71 6.51
N GLY A 74 17.20 1.86 6.15
CA GLY A 74 17.33 3.09 6.89
C GLY A 74 16.49 3.13 8.15
N LEU A 75 16.72 4.15 8.95
CA LEU A 75 16.07 4.37 10.25
C LEU A 75 15.38 5.71 10.26
N VAL A 76 14.14 5.75 10.74
CA VAL A 76 13.32 6.96 10.87
C VAL A 76 12.78 7.11 12.28
N PRO A 77 12.58 8.34 12.78
CA PRO A 77 12.00 8.55 14.09
C PRO A 77 10.53 8.10 14.10
N SER A 78 10.10 7.55 15.23
CA SER A 78 8.71 7.30 15.59
C SER A 78 8.46 7.94 16.94
N GLU A 79 7.71 9.04 16.96
CA GLU A 79 7.27 9.69 18.21
C GLU A 79 6.00 9.05 18.75
N LEU A 80 5.13 8.55 17.86
CA LEU A 80 3.94 7.76 18.20
C LEU A 80 4.01 6.33 17.61
N PRO A 81 4.67 5.37 18.26
CA PRO A 81 4.73 3.99 17.77
C PRO A 81 3.40 3.23 17.88
N ALA A 82 2.64 3.50 18.94
CA ALA A 82 1.39 2.82 19.26
C ALA A 82 0.47 3.74 20.09
N TYR A 83 -0.85 3.56 19.93
CA TYR A 83 -1.82 4.22 20.81
C TYR A 83 -1.83 3.61 22.22
N PRO A 84 -2.24 4.37 23.25
CA PRO A 84 -2.32 3.87 24.63
C PRO A 84 -3.21 2.64 24.80
N GLN A 85 -4.27 2.50 24.00
CA GLN A 85 -5.25 1.41 24.08
C GLN A 85 -4.86 0.16 23.26
N SER A 86 -3.66 0.15 22.68
CA SER A 86 -3.15 -0.97 21.88
C SER A 86 -2.97 -2.27 22.66
N ASP A 87 -3.16 -3.38 21.95
CA ASP A 87 -2.80 -4.72 22.46
C ASP A 87 -1.28 -4.85 22.67
N ASP A 88 -0.84 -5.98 23.21
CA ASP A 88 0.58 -6.23 23.48
C ASP A 88 1.33 -6.84 22.28
N ASP A 89 0.67 -7.01 21.12
CA ASP A 89 1.26 -7.56 19.91
C ASP A 89 2.01 -6.49 19.09
N PHE A 90 3.02 -5.91 19.74
CA PHE A 90 3.92 -4.86 19.24
C PHE A 90 5.38 -5.21 19.57
N ILE A 91 6.31 -4.83 18.70
CA ILE A 91 7.76 -5.02 18.95
C ILE A 91 8.25 -4.09 20.08
N THR A 92 7.68 -2.89 20.13
CA THR A 92 7.90 -1.90 21.18
C THR A 92 6.77 -0.87 21.13
N LYS A 93 6.40 -0.31 22.29
CA LYS A 93 5.49 0.84 22.41
C LYS A 93 6.25 2.15 22.72
N GLN A 94 7.58 2.08 22.82
CA GLN A 94 8.43 3.23 23.17
C GLN A 94 8.88 4.00 21.91
N PRO A 95 8.86 5.34 21.95
CA PRO A 95 9.41 6.18 20.88
C PRO A 95 10.89 5.88 20.60
N GLY A 96 11.34 6.10 19.36
CA GLY A 96 12.72 5.81 18.98
C GLY A 96 12.97 5.82 17.47
N LEU A 97 14.09 5.23 17.05
CA LEU A 97 14.43 5.02 15.65
C LEU A 97 13.95 3.64 15.19
N PHE A 98 13.18 3.59 14.11
CA PHE A 98 12.58 2.37 13.57
C PHE A 98 13.11 2.08 12.16
N PRO A 99 13.41 0.81 11.84
CA PRO A 99 13.80 0.40 10.49
C PRO A 99 12.59 0.44 9.57
N ASP A 100 12.68 1.18 8.45
CA ASP A 100 11.59 1.20 7.47
C ASP A 100 12.01 1.55 6.03
N PRO A 101 12.63 2.72 5.72
CA PRO A 101 12.96 3.07 4.33
C PRO A 101 14.05 2.17 3.74
N LEU A 102 13.89 1.80 2.47
CA LEU A 102 14.77 0.91 1.72
C LEU A 102 15.57 1.70 0.69
N TYR A 103 16.80 2.05 1.01
CA TYR A 103 17.70 2.76 0.12
C TYR A 103 18.44 1.77 -0.78
N GLU A 104 18.19 1.84 -2.09
CA GLU A 104 18.89 0.98 -3.05
C GLU A 104 20.40 1.22 -2.97
N VAL A 105 21.18 0.14 -2.81
CA VAL A 105 22.63 0.23 -2.70
C VAL A 105 23.21 0.55 -4.08
N SER A 106 23.34 1.84 -4.37
CA SER A 106 24.02 2.33 -5.56
C SER A 106 25.54 2.23 -5.39
N HIS A 107 26.21 1.65 -6.38
CA HIS A 107 27.68 1.59 -6.46
C HIS A 107 28.35 0.61 -5.49
N GLY A 108 27.58 -0.31 -4.91
CA GLY A 108 28.12 -1.43 -4.13
C GLY A 108 28.86 -1.02 -2.86
N ALA A 109 28.41 0.05 -2.20
CA ALA A 109 29.04 0.57 -0.99
C ALA A 109 28.02 0.77 0.14
N LEU A 110 28.42 0.48 1.37
CA LEU A 110 27.63 0.71 2.59
C LEU A 110 28.46 1.43 3.64
N ARG A 111 27.79 2.17 4.54
CA ARG A 111 28.41 2.78 5.70
C ARG A 111 28.29 1.84 6.92
N LEU A 112 29.40 1.21 7.30
CA LEU A 112 29.50 0.57 8.61
C LEU A 112 29.61 1.65 9.69
N VAL A 113 28.86 1.48 10.77
CA VAL A 113 28.96 2.31 11.96
C VAL A 113 29.23 1.39 13.14
N ALA A 114 30.16 1.80 13.98
CA ALA A 114 30.59 1.00 15.12
C ALA A 114 29.45 0.77 16.11
N CYS A 115 29.48 -0.40 16.76
CA CYS A 115 28.71 -0.69 17.96
C CYS A 115 27.18 -0.60 17.84
N GLN A 116 26.62 -0.75 16.63
CA GLN A 116 25.18 -0.81 16.42
C GLN A 116 24.80 -1.80 15.33
N TRP A 117 23.60 -2.38 15.45
CA TRP A 117 23.04 -3.25 14.43
C TRP A 117 22.48 -2.46 13.25
N ARG A 118 22.70 -2.96 12.04
CA ARG A 118 22.16 -2.43 10.78
C ARG A 118 21.70 -3.60 9.92
N SER A 119 20.92 -3.33 8.88
CA SER A 119 20.37 -4.40 8.05
C SER A 119 20.24 -4.05 6.57
N LEU A 120 20.27 -5.12 5.77
CA LEU A 120 20.13 -5.12 4.32
C LEU A 120 18.88 -5.90 3.97
N TRP A 121 18.02 -5.35 3.13
CA TRP A 121 17.02 -6.11 2.41
C TRP A 121 17.64 -6.69 1.14
N VAL A 122 17.55 -8.00 0.98
CA VAL A 122 17.99 -8.70 -0.23
C VAL A 122 16.76 -9.17 -0.98
N GLU A 123 16.58 -8.69 -2.22
CA GLU A 123 15.50 -9.11 -3.10
C GLU A 123 16.08 -9.87 -4.30
N PHE A 124 15.65 -11.12 -4.48
CA PHE A 124 15.92 -11.91 -5.67
C PHE A 124 14.67 -11.95 -6.55
N ASP A 125 14.76 -11.38 -7.73
CA ASP A 125 13.67 -11.29 -8.69
C ASP A 125 14.00 -12.14 -9.94
N PRO A 126 13.38 -13.33 -10.07
CA PRO A 126 13.58 -14.20 -11.22
C PRO A 126 12.89 -13.70 -12.50
N ARG A 127 11.92 -12.77 -12.41
CA ARG A 127 11.15 -12.21 -13.53
C ARG A 127 10.54 -13.23 -14.51
N GLY A 128 10.34 -14.48 -14.10
CA GLY A 128 9.91 -15.56 -14.98
C GLY A 128 10.98 -16.05 -15.97
N GLY A 129 12.18 -15.47 -15.96
CA GLY A 129 13.25 -15.78 -16.91
C GLY A 129 14.11 -16.98 -16.52
N LEU A 130 14.05 -17.41 -15.25
CA LEU A 130 14.84 -18.52 -14.73
C LEU A 130 14.01 -19.82 -14.70
N PRO A 131 14.59 -20.98 -15.08
CA PRO A 131 13.92 -22.26 -14.95
C PRO A 131 13.68 -22.65 -13.48
N ALA A 132 12.88 -23.68 -13.25
CA ALA A 132 12.76 -24.27 -11.92
C ALA A 132 14.10 -24.86 -11.47
N GLY A 133 14.44 -24.72 -10.19
CA GLY A 133 15.72 -25.18 -9.65
C GLY A 133 16.17 -24.41 -8.42
N LYS A 134 17.36 -24.74 -7.93
CA LYS A 134 17.96 -24.13 -6.73
C LYS A 134 19.01 -23.09 -7.12
N TYR A 135 18.88 -21.91 -6.54
CA TYR A 135 19.71 -20.74 -6.80
C TYR A 135 20.36 -20.29 -5.49
N SER A 136 21.68 -20.17 -5.47
CA SER A 136 22.40 -19.70 -4.29
C SER A 136 22.76 -18.23 -4.43
N ILE A 137 22.28 -17.41 -3.50
CA ILE A 137 22.52 -15.97 -3.44
C ILE A 137 23.55 -15.75 -2.35
N ARG A 138 24.76 -15.30 -2.75
CA ARG A 138 25.84 -14.95 -1.82
C ARG A 138 25.99 -13.45 -1.78
N VAL A 139 25.88 -12.86 -0.59
CA VAL A 139 26.17 -11.44 -0.35
C VAL A 139 27.50 -11.33 0.37
N GLU A 140 28.42 -10.56 -0.18
CA GLU A 140 29.77 -10.39 0.33
C GLU A 140 29.99 -8.96 0.82
N PHE A 141 30.62 -8.84 1.98
CA PHE A 141 31.07 -7.58 2.57
C PHE A 141 32.60 -7.53 2.48
N ARG A 142 33.15 -6.44 1.93
CA ARG A 142 34.59 -6.30 1.66
C ARG A 142 35.14 -5.00 2.21
N ASP A 143 36.34 -5.02 2.75
CA ASP A 143 37.03 -3.79 3.17
C ASP A 143 37.47 -2.95 1.95
N PRO A 144 37.97 -1.71 2.15
CA PRO A 144 38.44 -0.86 1.05
C PRO A 144 39.60 -1.46 0.23
N ASP A 145 40.35 -2.41 0.80
CA ASP A 145 41.44 -3.11 0.12
C ASP A 145 40.93 -4.35 -0.65
N GLY A 146 39.62 -4.62 -0.61
CA GLY A 146 38.94 -5.70 -1.34
C GLY A 146 38.92 -7.05 -0.63
N ARG A 147 39.41 -7.14 0.62
CA ARG A 147 39.41 -8.36 1.43
C ARG A 147 38.01 -8.63 1.97
N GLU A 148 37.56 -9.89 1.90
CA GLU A 148 36.29 -10.32 2.48
C GLU A 148 36.31 -10.17 4.01
N LEU A 149 35.35 -9.40 4.51
CA LEU A 149 35.09 -9.19 5.94
C LEU A 149 34.08 -10.20 6.47
N ALA A 150 33.02 -10.46 5.70
CA ALA A 150 31.98 -11.44 5.98
C ALA A 150 31.25 -11.80 4.69
N SER A 151 30.60 -12.96 4.67
CA SER A 151 29.68 -13.35 3.60
C SER A 151 28.47 -14.08 4.18
N VAL A 152 27.32 -13.93 3.52
CA VAL A 152 26.07 -14.61 3.87
C VAL A 152 25.49 -15.27 2.62
N GLU A 153 25.09 -16.52 2.74
CA GLU A 153 24.53 -17.30 1.64
C GLU A 153 23.10 -17.77 1.98
N HIS A 154 22.22 -17.67 0.99
CA HIS A 154 20.85 -18.17 1.07
C HIS A 154 20.47 -18.88 -0.23
N THR A 155 19.85 -20.05 -0.11
CA THR A 155 19.38 -20.84 -1.25
C THR A 155 17.89 -20.60 -1.45
N VAL A 156 17.49 -20.26 -2.69
CA VAL A 156 16.10 -20.15 -3.11
C VAL A 156 15.79 -21.26 -4.12
N GLU A 157 14.73 -22.00 -3.88
CA GLU A 157 14.19 -22.99 -4.81
C GLU A 157 13.02 -22.38 -5.59
N LEU A 158 13.21 -22.23 -6.89
CA LEU A 158 12.15 -21.83 -7.83
C LEU A 158 11.35 -23.08 -8.22
N LEU A 159 10.07 -23.08 -7.87
CA LEU A 159 9.14 -24.15 -8.24
C LEU A 159 8.76 -24.04 -9.72
N ASN A 160 8.37 -25.15 -10.35
CA ASN A 160 7.91 -25.17 -11.73
C ASN A 160 6.47 -24.64 -11.90
N ALA A 161 6.21 -23.46 -11.33
CA ALA A 161 4.90 -22.85 -11.25
C ALA A 161 5.03 -21.33 -11.37
N GLU A 162 3.94 -20.66 -11.77
CA GLU A 162 3.84 -19.21 -11.78
C GLU A 162 2.61 -18.74 -11.00
N LEU A 163 2.77 -17.66 -10.24
CA LEU A 163 1.66 -17.01 -9.57
C LEU A 163 0.66 -16.53 -10.63
N PRO A 164 -0.64 -16.81 -10.47
CA PRO A 164 -1.69 -16.36 -11.37
C PRO A 164 -1.80 -14.84 -11.34
N LYS A 165 -2.47 -14.21 -12.32
CA LYS A 165 -2.80 -12.77 -12.25
C LYS A 165 -3.54 -12.46 -10.94
N GLN A 166 -3.22 -11.35 -10.30
CA GLN A 166 -3.94 -10.88 -9.10
C GLN A 166 -5.42 -10.64 -9.43
N GLU A 167 -6.30 -11.26 -8.65
CA GLU A 167 -7.75 -11.06 -8.74
C GLU A 167 -8.26 -10.00 -7.76
N LEU A 168 -7.62 -9.89 -6.59
CA LEU A 168 -7.95 -8.88 -5.57
C LEU A 168 -7.78 -7.48 -6.15
N ILE A 169 -8.81 -6.67 -6.03
CA ILE A 169 -8.74 -5.25 -6.36
C ILE A 169 -8.08 -4.53 -5.18
N HIS A 170 -6.95 -3.88 -5.41
CA HIS A 170 -6.13 -3.33 -4.35
C HIS A 170 -5.82 -1.86 -4.64
N THR A 171 -6.24 -1.00 -3.70
CA THR A 171 -5.97 0.45 -3.73
C THR A 171 -5.26 0.90 -2.46
N GLU A 172 -4.28 1.74 -2.65
CA GLU A 172 -3.62 2.53 -1.62
C GLU A 172 -3.84 3.98 -2.03
N TRP A 173 -4.64 4.74 -1.26
CA TRP A 173 -5.02 6.07 -1.72
C TRP A 173 -3.80 6.95 -1.93
N PHE A 174 -3.77 7.53 -3.12
CA PHE A 174 -2.64 8.27 -3.64
C PHE A 174 -2.84 9.76 -3.39
N HIS A 175 -1.87 10.40 -2.74
CA HIS A 175 -1.92 11.80 -2.35
C HIS A 175 -1.07 12.64 -3.30
N TYR A 176 -1.75 13.16 -4.32
CA TYR A 176 -1.18 13.93 -5.43
C TYR A 176 -0.48 15.21 -4.99
N ASP A 177 -0.99 15.84 -3.94
CA ASP A 177 -0.46 17.06 -3.34
C ASP A 177 0.88 16.82 -2.65
N GLY A 178 1.08 15.64 -2.05
CA GLY A 178 2.34 15.28 -1.39
C GLY A 178 3.54 15.38 -2.34
N ILE A 179 3.38 14.90 -3.59
CA ILE A 179 4.42 15.00 -4.63
C ILE A 179 4.71 16.46 -4.96
N ALA A 180 3.67 17.25 -5.27
CA ALA A 180 3.83 18.65 -5.63
C ALA A 180 4.49 19.46 -4.51
N ALA A 181 4.05 19.25 -3.27
CA ALA A 181 4.55 19.95 -2.09
C ALA A 181 6.02 19.59 -1.79
N TRP A 182 6.39 18.31 -1.82
CA TRP A 182 7.76 17.88 -1.52
C TRP A 182 8.75 18.40 -2.55
N TYR A 183 8.48 18.18 -3.83
CA TYR A 183 9.38 18.57 -4.92
C TYR A 183 9.28 20.06 -5.29
N ARG A 184 8.34 20.80 -4.67
CA ARG A 184 8.10 22.24 -4.89
C ARG A 184 7.84 22.57 -6.36
N ILE A 185 6.95 21.80 -6.97
CA ILE A 185 6.56 21.93 -8.37
C ILE A 185 5.06 22.14 -8.51
N GLU A 186 4.65 22.68 -9.65
CA GLU A 186 3.24 22.83 -9.99
C GLU A 186 2.60 21.45 -10.27
N ALA A 187 1.41 21.22 -9.71
CA ALA A 187 0.64 20.00 -9.99
C ALA A 187 0.31 19.92 -11.49
N PHE A 188 0.52 18.74 -12.08
CA PHE A 188 0.29 18.46 -13.50
C PHE A 188 1.12 19.26 -14.51
N GLY A 189 2.24 19.88 -14.09
CA GLY A 189 3.32 20.27 -15.01
C GLY A 189 4.11 19.05 -15.52
N GLU A 190 4.94 19.21 -16.57
CA GLU A 190 5.66 18.07 -17.18
C GLU A 190 6.53 17.30 -16.18
N ARG A 191 7.30 18.00 -15.34
CA ARG A 191 8.09 17.36 -14.28
C ARG A 191 7.19 16.61 -13.27
N TYR A 192 6.00 17.12 -13.00
CA TYR A 192 5.05 16.45 -12.12
C TYR A 192 4.53 15.16 -12.74
N TRP A 193 4.22 15.15 -14.04
CA TRP A 193 3.80 13.94 -14.76
C TRP A 193 4.85 12.84 -14.72
N GLU A 194 6.13 13.17 -14.93
CA GLU A 194 7.24 12.22 -14.82
C GLU A 194 7.32 11.59 -13.42
N LEU A 195 7.22 12.41 -12.37
CA LEU A 195 7.25 11.94 -11.00
C LEU A 195 6.03 11.08 -10.68
N LEU A 196 4.84 11.54 -11.09
CA LEU A 196 3.60 10.81 -10.88
C LEU A 196 3.66 9.42 -11.52
N GLU A 197 4.11 9.31 -12.76
CA GLU A 197 4.29 8.03 -13.44
C GLU A 197 5.27 7.12 -12.68
N SER A 198 6.41 7.63 -12.22
CA SER A 198 7.38 6.83 -11.46
C SER A 198 6.81 6.23 -10.18
N TYR A 199 5.96 6.99 -9.48
CA TYR A 199 5.31 6.52 -8.26
C TYR A 199 4.19 5.51 -8.55
N ILE A 200 3.40 5.74 -9.61
CA ILE A 200 2.36 4.79 -10.04
C ILE A 200 2.99 3.47 -10.47
N VAL A 201 4.07 3.50 -11.26
CA VAL A 201 4.83 2.29 -11.64
C VAL A 201 5.28 1.52 -10.39
N THR A 202 5.83 2.23 -9.40
CA THR A 202 6.23 1.58 -8.13
C THR A 202 5.03 0.97 -7.40
N ALA A 203 3.89 1.64 -7.37
CA ALA A 203 2.68 1.11 -6.75
C ALA A 203 2.18 -0.17 -7.45
N VAL A 204 2.21 -0.19 -8.79
CA VAL A 204 1.84 -1.37 -9.59
C VAL A 204 2.81 -2.53 -9.37
N GLU A 205 4.13 -2.26 -9.34
CA GLU A 205 5.16 -3.27 -9.04
C GLU A 205 4.97 -3.92 -7.65
N HIS A 206 4.21 -3.28 -6.75
CA HIS A 206 3.89 -3.77 -5.41
C HIS A 206 2.41 -4.16 -5.24
N GLY A 207 1.71 -4.38 -6.35
CA GLY A 207 0.39 -5.03 -6.38
C GLY A 207 -0.81 -4.10 -6.26
N MET A 208 -0.62 -2.78 -6.38
CA MET A 208 -1.75 -1.85 -6.55
C MET A 208 -2.27 -1.95 -7.99
N ASN A 209 -3.59 -2.11 -8.15
CA ASN A 209 -4.22 -2.20 -9.48
C ASN A 209 -5.43 -1.28 -9.65
N MET A 210 -5.77 -0.50 -8.60
CA MET A 210 -6.80 0.51 -8.58
C MET A 210 -6.22 1.84 -8.11
N LEU A 211 -6.64 2.94 -8.74
CA LEU A 211 -6.07 4.27 -8.45
C LEU A 211 -7.17 5.31 -8.21
N LEU A 212 -7.09 5.98 -7.06
CA LEU A 212 -7.92 7.14 -6.72
C LEU A 212 -7.67 8.30 -7.67
N THR A 213 -8.60 8.56 -8.57
CA THR A 213 -8.49 9.54 -9.65
C THR A 213 -9.00 10.90 -9.18
N PRO A 214 -8.14 11.92 -9.07
CA PRO A 214 -8.49 13.23 -8.51
C PRO A 214 -9.21 14.09 -9.56
N LEU A 215 -10.49 13.80 -9.80
CA LEU A 215 -11.34 14.61 -10.70
C LEU A 215 -11.26 16.08 -10.30
N PHE A 216 -11.45 16.32 -8.99
CA PHE A 216 -11.20 17.57 -8.29
C PHE A 216 -10.25 17.29 -7.13
N THR A 217 -9.88 18.35 -6.39
CA THR A 217 -8.98 18.19 -5.24
C THR A 217 -9.65 17.28 -4.20
N PRO A 218 -9.12 16.07 -3.91
CA PRO A 218 -9.79 15.12 -3.05
C PRO A 218 -10.01 15.68 -1.64
N PRO A 219 -11.23 15.63 -1.08
CA PRO A 219 -11.55 16.20 0.22
C PRO A 219 -11.19 15.27 1.39
N LEU A 220 -10.10 14.51 1.25
CA LEU A 220 -9.66 13.48 2.20
C LEU A 220 -8.70 14.06 3.23
N ASP A 221 -8.84 13.62 4.49
CA ASP A 221 -8.19 14.15 5.69
C ASP A 221 -7.93 15.65 5.60
N THR A 222 -9.00 16.43 5.38
CA THR A 222 -8.93 17.88 5.19
C THR A 222 -9.71 18.59 6.28
N LYS A 223 -9.08 19.58 6.93
CA LYS A 223 -9.73 20.39 7.96
C LYS A 223 -10.98 21.07 7.38
N VAL A 224 -12.09 21.04 8.11
CA VAL A 224 -13.30 21.80 7.75
C VAL A 224 -12.95 23.28 7.61
N GLY A 225 -13.28 23.87 6.45
CA GLY A 225 -12.92 25.25 6.10
C GLY A 225 -11.45 25.46 5.73
N GLY A 226 -10.64 24.40 5.72
CA GLY A 226 -9.26 24.41 5.25
C GLY A 226 -9.14 23.92 3.82
N GLU A 227 -7.94 23.99 3.26
CA GLU A 227 -7.67 23.61 1.88
C GLU A 227 -6.38 22.81 1.77
N ARG A 228 -6.37 21.87 0.82
CA ARG A 228 -5.15 21.21 0.34
C ARG A 228 -4.64 21.91 -0.91
N LEU A 229 -3.37 21.63 -1.24
CA LEU A 229 -2.80 22.02 -2.53
C LEU A 229 -3.66 21.45 -3.65
N THR A 230 -4.09 22.32 -4.56
CA THR A 230 -5.05 21.98 -5.62
C THR A 230 -4.49 20.89 -6.53
N THR A 231 -5.19 19.77 -6.60
CA THR A 231 -4.88 18.63 -7.48
C THR A 231 -6.16 18.22 -8.19
N GLN A 232 -6.48 18.95 -9.25
CA GLN A 232 -7.70 18.82 -10.04
C GLN A 232 -7.37 18.47 -11.50
N LEU A 233 -7.80 17.30 -11.96
CA LEU A 233 -7.61 16.85 -13.35
C LEU A 233 -8.60 17.49 -14.32
N ILE A 234 -9.81 17.82 -13.85
CA ILE A 234 -10.82 18.43 -14.70
C ILE A 234 -10.61 19.93 -14.75
N LYS A 235 -10.26 20.48 -15.91
CA LYS A 235 -10.22 21.93 -16.07
C LYS A 235 -11.65 22.44 -16.28
N VAL A 236 -12.10 23.32 -15.38
CA VAL A 236 -13.44 23.90 -15.41
C VAL A 236 -13.35 25.34 -15.93
N THR A 237 -14.24 25.72 -16.84
CA THR A 237 -14.46 27.11 -17.21
C THR A 237 -15.90 27.48 -16.92
N ASP A 238 -16.08 28.57 -16.17
CA ASP A 238 -17.37 29.11 -15.78
C ASP A 238 -17.72 30.27 -16.73
N ALA A 239 -18.62 29.98 -17.67
CA ALA A 239 -19.04 30.88 -18.73
C ALA A 239 -20.49 31.36 -18.49
N ALA A 240 -20.92 32.38 -19.25
CA ALA A 240 -22.25 32.99 -19.08
C ALA A 240 -23.41 32.03 -19.43
N ASP A 241 -23.14 31.02 -20.23
CA ASP A 241 -24.05 29.97 -20.68
C ASP A 241 -23.91 28.65 -19.89
N GLY A 242 -23.07 28.63 -18.85
CA GLY A 242 -22.86 27.50 -17.95
C GLY A 242 -21.40 27.02 -17.88
N TYR A 243 -21.21 25.83 -17.31
CA TYR A 243 -19.88 25.24 -17.16
C TYR A 243 -19.43 24.48 -18.41
N THR A 244 -18.17 24.63 -18.78
CA THR A 244 -17.49 23.76 -19.74
C THR A 244 -16.33 23.03 -19.08
N PHE A 245 -16.07 21.81 -19.55
CA PHE A 245 -15.12 20.88 -18.93
C PHE A 245 -14.12 20.37 -19.96
N ASP A 246 -12.84 20.54 -19.65
CA ASP A 246 -11.75 19.94 -20.41
C ASP A 246 -11.19 18.72 -19.65
N PHE A 247 -11.26 17.58 -20.33
CA PHE A 247 -10.92 16.26 -19.82
C PHE A 247 -9.55 15.75 -20.31
N SER A 248 -8.77 16.58 -21.00
CA SER A 248 -7.47 16.19 -21.58
C SER A 248 -6.48 15.66 -20.53
N SER A 249 -6.34 16.34 -19.39
CA SER A 249 -5.50 15.87 -18.27
C SER A 249 -6.01 14.57 -17.66
N LEU A 250 -7.33 14.41 -17.52
CA LEU A 250 -7.91 13.14 -17.06
C LEU A 250 -7.59 12.00 -18.04
N LYS A 251 -7.71 12.24 -19.35
CA LYS A 251 -7.37 11.23 -20.36
C LYS A 251 -5.90 10.85 -20.31
N ARG A 252 -5.00 11.85 -20.23
CA ARG A 252 -3.55 11.63 -20.08
C ARG A 252 -3.26 10.79 -18.84
N PHE A 253 -3.90 11.12 -17.72
CA PHE A 253 -3.76 10.39 -16.45
C PHE A 253 -4.17 8.92 -16.58
N ILE A 254 -5.35 8.65 -17.14
CA ILE A 254 -5.85 7.29 -17.36
C ILE A 254 -4.92 6.50 -18.26
N ASP A 255 -4.48 7.07 -19.39
CA ASP A 255 -3.62 6.37 -20.35
C ASP A 255 -2.28 6.02 -19.74
N MET A 256 -1.63 6.97 -19.07
CA MET A 256 -0.37 6.75 -18.36
C MET A 256 -0.54 5.69 -17.26
N SER A 257 -1.61 5.76 -16.47
CA SER A 257 -1.88 4.77 -15.41
C SER A 257 -2.11 3.37 -15.99
N ARG A 258 -2.85 3.25 -17.10
CA ARG A 258 -3.06 1.95 -17.78
C ARG A 258 -1.76 1.39 -18.36
N HIS A 259 -0.92 2.22 -18.94
CA HIS A 259 0.40 1.79 -19.42
C HIS A 259 1.31 1.33 -18.27
N ALA A 260 1.21 1.97 -17.11
CA ALA A 260 1.93 1.55 -15.90
C ALA A 260 1.36 0.24 -15.31
N GLY A 261 0.13 -0.15 -15.66
CA GLY A 261 -0.50 -1.42 -15.27
C GLY A 261 -1.70 -1.30 -14.31
N ILE A 262 -2.20 -0.10 -14.06
CA ILE A 262 -3.47 0.12 -13.36
C ILE A 262 -4.63 -0.41 -14.21
N GLU A 263 -5.53 -1.15 -13.58
CA GLU A 263 -6.69 -1.75 -14.24
C GLU A 263 -8.01 -1.05 -13.88
N TYR A 264 -8.13 -0.56 -12.65
CA TYR A 264 -9.35 0.03 -12.10
C TYR A 264 -9.12 1.49 -11.68
N PHE A 265 -10.18 2.29 -11.71
CA PHE A 265 -10.13 3.70 -11.33
C PHE A 265 -11.29 4.02 -10.40
N GLU A 266 -11.01 4.49 -9.19
CA GLU A 266 -12.03 5.11 -8.33
C GLU A 266 -12.03 6.62 -8.56
N MET A 267 -13.17 7.17 -8.95
CA MET A 267 -13.37 8.59 -9.12
C MET A 267 -13.49 9.23 -7.73
N SER A 268 -12.59 10.17 -7.41
CA SER A 268 -12.54 10.82 -6.10
C SER A 268 -13.91 11.29 -5.60
N HIS A 269 -14.14 11.20 -4.30
CA HIS A 269 -15.35 11.62 -3.60
C HIS A 269 -15.98 12.87 -4.18
N LEU A 270 -17.26 12.76 -4.56
CA LEU A 270 -18.05 13.86 -5.11
C LEU A 270 -18.47 14.84 -4.01
N PHE A 271 -18.35 14.49 -2.74
CA PHE A 271 -18.68 15.35 -1.61
C PHE A 271 -17.57 15.31 -0.55
N THR A 272 -17.58 16.26 0.37
CA THR A 272 -16.61 16.26 1.48
C THR A 272 -16.72 14.99 2.32
N GLN A 273 -15.59 14.55 2.89
CA GLN A 273 -15.56 13.47 3.88
C GLN A 273 -16.49 13.74 5.08
N TRP A 274 -16.82 12.68 5.81
CA TRP A 274 -17.67 12.69 7.00
C TRP A 274 -19.09 13.17 6.68
N GLY A 275 -19.76 12.45 5.78
CA GLY A 275 -21.22 12.51 5.63
C GLY A 275 -21.73 13.53 4.61
N ALA A 276 -20.96 13.84 3.57
CA ALA A 276 -21.38 14.62 2.41
C ALA A 276 -22.08 15.96 2.77
N LYS A 277 -21.49 16.76 3.67
CA LYS A 277 -22.11 18.03 4.11
C LYS A 277 -21.88 19.18 3.14
N ALA A 278 -20.75 19.19 2.44
CA ALA A 278 -20.37 20.26 1.53
C ALA A 278 -19.81 19.71 0.20
N ALA A 279 -19.66 20.60 -0.78
CA ALA A 279 -18.94 20.33 -2.01
C ALA A 279 -17.42 20.25 -1.77
N PRO A 280 -16.67 19.44 -2.55
CA PRO A 280 -15.21 19.47 -2.54
C PRO A 280 -14.72 20.80 -3.11
N LYS A 281 -13.43 21.09 -2.89
CA LYS A 281 -12.78 22.26 -3.50
C LYS A 281 -12.73 22.11 -5.02
N ILE A 282 -13.34 23.06 -5.74
CA ILE A 282 -13.32 23.11 -7.21
C ILE A 282 -12.86 24.49 -7.67
N MET A 283 -11.80 24.51 -8.48
CA MET A 283 -11.29 25.72 -9.13
C MET A 283 -11.84 25.82 -10.55
N ALA A 284 -12.15 27.04 -11.00
CA ALA A 284 -12.57 27.30 -12.38
C ALA A 284 -11.92 28.58 -12.93
N GLU A 285 -11.68 28.58 -14.24
CA GLU A 285 -11.33 29.80 -14.97
C GLU A 285 -12.60 30.63 -15.20
N THR A 286 -12.51 31.93 -14.94
CA THR A 286 -13.60 32.89 -15.17
C THR A 286 -13.12 34.11 -15.92
N LYS A 287 -14.03 35.02 -16.28
CA LYS A 287 -13.65 36.33 -16.86
C LYS A 287 -12.72 37.14 -15.96
N ALA A 288 -12.72 36.89 -14.65
CA ALA A 288 -11.86 37.57 -13.67
C ALA A 288 -10.56 36.80 -13.36
N GLY A 289 -10.30 35.69 -14.06
CA GLY A 289 -9.20 34.75 -13.78
C GLY A 289 -9.66 33.51 -13.02
N GLN A 290 -8.69 32.72 -12.55
CA GLN A 290 -8.93 31.50 -11.78
C GLN A 290 -9.54 31.81 -10.41
N ARG A 291 -10.64 31.15 -10.07
CA ARG A 291 -11.33 31.28 -8.76
C ARG A 291 -11.75 29.92 -8.20
N GLN A 292 -11.88 29.84 -6.88
CA GLN A 292 -12.61 28.74 -6.24
C GLN A 292 -14.10 28.99 -6.42
N ILE A 293 -14.82 28.05 -7.04
CA ILE A 293 -16.27 28.14 -7.25
C ILE A 293 -17.07 27.31 -6.25
N PHE A 294 -16.44 26.27 -5.68
CA PHE A 294 -17.06 25.43 -4.67
C PHE A 294 -16.03 25.01 -3.60
N GLY A 295 -16.52 24.73 -2.39
CA GLY A 295 -15.72 24.28 -1.25
C GLY A 295 -16.59 24.05 0.00
N TRP A 296 -15.96 24.09 1.18
CA TRP A 296 -16.60 23.84 2.48
C TRP A 296 -17.78 24.77 2.80
N ASP A 297 -17.84 25.94 2.17
CA ASP A 297 -18.89 26.94 2.29
C ASP A 297 -20.08 26.68 1.34
N THR A 298 -19.97 25.69 0.46
CA THR A 298 -21.03 25.27 -0.46
C THR A 298 -21.76 24.05 0.10
N GLU A 299 -23.06 24.16 0.35
CA GLU A 299 -23.89 23.01 0.77
C GLU A 299 -23.91 21.89 -0.28
N ALA A 300 -23.72 20.64 0.15
CA ALA A 300 -23.68 19.48 -0.74
C ALA A 300 -24.97 19.31 -1.58
N THR A 301 -26.12 19.65 -1.00
CA THR A 301 -27.43 19.57 -1.66
C THR A 301 -27.93 20.95 -2.10
N GLY A 302 -27.04 21.95 -2.20
CA GLY A 302 -27.38 23.29 -2.66
C GLY A 302 -27.65 23.33 -4.16
N PRO A 303 -28.55 24.22 -4.63
CA PRO A 303 -28.96 24.28 -6.04
C PRO A 303 -27.80 24.56 -7.01
N GLU A 304 -26.81 25.35 -6.58
CA GLU A 304 -25.64 25.67 -7.41
C GLU A 304 -24.78 24.44 -7.66
N TYR A 305 -24.50 23.65 -6.62
CA TYR A 305 -23.67 22.45 -6.75
C TYR A 305 -24.40 21.31 -7.47
N MET A 306 -25.71 21.15 -7.22
CA MET A 306 -26.53 20.19 -7.97
C MET A 306 -26.51 20.50 -9.47
N SER A 307 -26.70 21.75 -9.86
CA SER A 307 -26.64 22.19 -11.27
C SER A 307 -25.25 21.92 -11.89
N PHE A 308 -24.18 22.12 -11.13
CA PHE A 308 -22.83 21.77 -11.57
C PHE A 308 -22.69 20.26 -11.84
N LEU A 309 -23.15 19.41 -10.92
CA LEU A 309 -23.10 17.94 -11.06
C LEU A 309 -23.97 17.44 -12.22
N GLU A 310 -25.17 18.00 -12.41
CA GLU A 310 -26.07 17.70 -13.52
C GLU A 310 -25.43 18.01 -14.89
N SER A 311 -24.59 19.05 -14.96
CA SER A 311 -23.82 19.39 -16.16
C SER A 311 -22.57 18.51 -16.32
N PHE A 312 -21.86 18.23 -15.23
CA PHE A 312 -20.57 17.54 -15.25
C PHE A 312 -20.68 16.03 -15.47
N LEU A 313 -21.50 15.33 -14.65
CA LEU A 313 -21.51 13.87 -14.59
C LEU A 313 -21.90 13.20 -15.93
N PRO A 314 -22.91 13.68 -16.68
CA PRO A 314 -23.22 13.08 -17.99
C PRO A 314 -22.05 13.15 -18.98
N GLN A 315 -21.27 14.23 -18.93
CA GLN A 315 -20.12 14.43 -19.83
C GLN A 315 -18.95 13.53 -19.43
N LEU A 316 -18.67 13.42 -18.12
CA LEU A 316 -17.70 12.48 -17.59
C LEU A 316 -18.06 11.04 -18.01
N VAL A 317 -19.30 10.61 -17.74
CA VAL A 317 -19.78 9.26 -18.07
C VAL A 317 -19.67 8.95 -19.56
N ARG A 318 -20.04 9.90 -20.43
CA ARG A 318 -19.86 9.75 -21.88
C ARG A 318 -18.39 9.51 -22.22
N ASN A 319 -17.47 10.32 -21.70
CA ASN A 319 -16.04 10.17 -21.96
C ASN A 319 -15.49 8.83 -21.44
N LEU A 320 -15.85 8.41 -20.21
CA LEU A 320 -15.43 7.12 -19.66
C LEU A 320 -15.89 5.93 -20.51
N ARG A 321 -17.10 6.01 -21.09
CA ARG A 321 -17.63 5.01 -22.03
C ARG A 321 -16.90 5.05 -23.37
N GLU A 322 -16.68 6.22 -23.95
CA GLU A 322 -15.94 6.41 -25.21
C GLU A 322 -14.49 5.92 -25.10
N TRP A 323 -13.85 6.10 -23.93
CA TRP A 323 -12.50 5.59 -23.67
C TRP A 323 -12.46 4.10 -23.30
N GLY A 324 -13.62 3.44 -23.19
CA GLY A 324 -13.73 2.01 -22.95
C GLY A 324 -13.33 1.56 -21.55
N ILE A 325 -13.44 2.44 -20.54
CA ILE A 325 -13.05 2.14 -19.14
C ILE A 325 -14.21 2.14 -18.15
N ALA A 326 -15.44 2.41 -18.61
CA ALA A 326 -16.60 2.57 -17.72
C ALA A 326 -16.82 1.39 -16.74
N GLU A 327 -16.65 0.14 -17.19
CA GLU A 327 -16.81 -1.07 -16.35
C GLU A 327 -15.70 -1.25 -15.31
N LYS A 328 -14.62 -0.50 -15.44
CA LYS A 328 -13.46 -0.46 -14.53
C LYS A 328 -13.47 0.77 -13.61
N CYS A 329 -14.50 1.61 -13.74
CA CYS A 329 -14.65 2.80 -12.92
C CYS A 329 -15.59 2.55 -11.74
N TRP A 330 -15.18 3.09 -10.60
CA TRP A 330 -15.97 3.16 -9.38
C TRP A 330 -16.16 4.61 -8.96
N PHE A 331 -17.24 4.90 -8.26
CA PHE A 331 -17.54 6.23 -7.76
C PHE A 331 -17.75 6.23 -6.25
N HIS A 332 -17.37 7.35 -5.64
CA HIS A 332 -17.50 7.61 -4.22
C HIS A 332 -18.50 8.74 -3.96
N ILE A 333 -19.26 8.64 -2.86
CA ILE A 333 -20.06 9.76 -2.35
C ILE A 333 -19.24 10.51 -1.31
N SER A 334 -18.92 9.87 -0.19
CA SER A 334 -18.28 10.49 0.96
C SER A 334 -17.60 9.45 1.83
N ASP A 335 -16.42 9.79 2.32
CA ASP A 335 -15.61 8.95 3.18
C ASP A 335 -16.14 8.89 4.63
N GLU A 336 -16.22 7.69 5.20
CA GLU A 336 -16.59 7.39 6.59
C GLU A 336 -17.82 8.16 7.14
N PRO A 337 -19.01 8.06 6.52
CA PRO A 337 -20.24 8.55 7.14
C PRO A 337 -20.59 7.71 8.38
N ASN A 338 -21.15 8.34 9.40
CA ASN A 338 -21.73 7.69 10.57
C ASN A 338 -23.26 7.85 10.60
N MET A 339 -23.93 7.18 11.53
CA MET A 339 -25.39 7.16 11.61
C MET A 339 -26.06 8.54 11.70
N SER A 340 -25.38 9.57 12.22
CA SER A 340 -25.93 10.94 12.25
C SER A 340 -25.96 11.62 10.88
N GLN A 341 -25.32 11.02 9.88
CA GLN A 341 -25.16 11.54 8.51
C GLN A 341 -25.91 10.68 7.48
N LEU A 342 -26.75 9.74 7.92
CA LEU A 342 -27.50 8.87 7.03
C LEU A 342 -28.38 9.66 6.06
N ASP A 343 -29.10 10.67 6.56
CA ASP A 343 -29.96 11.53 5.74
C ASP A 343 -29.16 12.37 4.74
N THR A 344 -28.04 12.97 5.17
CA THR A 344 -27.21 13.81 4.29
C THR A 344 -26.52 12.99 3.21
N TYR A 345 -26.02 11.80 3.56
CA TYR A 345 -25.47 10.84 2.61
C TYR A 345 -26.53 10.38 1.60
N GLY A 346 -27.72 10.00 2.08
CA GLY A 346 -28.83 9.56 1.21
C GLY A 346 -29.31 10.68 0.27
N ALA A 347 -29.31 11.93 0.70
CA ALA A 347 -29.63 13.07 -0.15
C ALA A 347 -28.57 13.29 -1.24
N ALA A 348 -27.28 13.23 -0.88
CA ALA A 348 -26.17 13.32 -1.82
C ALA A 348 -26.20 12.20 -2.88
N LEU A 349 -26.48 10.96 -2.45
CA LEU A 349 -26.64 9.81 -3.33
C LEU A 349 -27.76 10.03 -4.37
N LYS A 350 -28.93 10.54 -3.94
CA LYS A 350 -30.08 10.80 -4.83
C LYS A 350 -29.75 11.79 -5.94
N ILE A 351 -28.86 12.75 -5.70
CA ILE A 351 -28.42 13.73 -6.71
C ILE A 351 -27.63 13.03 -7.82
N VAL A 352 -26.69 12.15 -7.46
CA VAL A 352 -25.74 11.58 -8.44
C VAL A 352 -26.21 10.28 -9.08
N GLN A 353 -27.07 9.52 -8.39
CA GLN A 353 -27.52 8.20 -8.82
C GLN A 353 -28.11 8.16 -10.24
N PRO A 354 -28.97 9.12 -10.67
CA PRO A 354 -29.50 9.12 -12.04
C PRO A 354 -28.43 9.21 -13.13
N HIS A 355 -27.29 9.85 -12.83
CA HIS A 355 -26.19 10.06 -13.76
C HIS A 355 -25.22 8.88 -13.80
N LEU A 356 -25.12 8.12 -12.71
CA LEU A 356 -24.14 7.05 -12.51
C LEU A 356 -24.73 5.64 -12.64
N LEU A 357 -25.91 5.51 -13.25
CA LEU A 357 -26.52 4.20 -13.53
C LEU A 357 -25.57 3.30 -14.34
N GLY A 358 -25.32 2.10 -13.80
CA GLY A 358 -24.42 1.10 -14.37
C GLY A 358 -22.96 1.19 -13.92
N PHE A 359 -22.60 2.20 -13.13
CA PHE A 359 -21.29 2.24 -12.45
C PHE A 359 -21.38 1.60 -11.07
N ARG A 360 -20.24 1.13 -10.58
CA ARG A 360 -20.11 0.65 -9.21
C ARG A 360 -19.88 1.81 -8.26
N MET A 361 -20.38 1.67 -7.04
CA MET A 361 -20.16 2.62 -5.96
C MET A 361 -19.52 1.89 -4.78
N LEU A 362 -18.47 2.50 -4.24
CA LEU A 362 -17.83 2.07 -2.99
C LEU A 362 -17.62 3.27 -2.09
N ASP A 363 -17.67 3.06 -0.78
CA ASP A 363 -17.23 4.04 0.22
C ASP A 363 -16.75 3.27 1.48
N ALA A 364 -15.77 3.85 2.18
CA ALA A 364 -15.36 3.37 3.50
C ALA A 364 -16.50 3.57 4.50
N LEU A 365 -16.99 2.46 5.05
CA LEU A 365 -18.22 2.47 5.83
C LEU A 365 -18.28 1.27 6.77
N SER A 366 -18.34 1.54 8.08
CA SER A 366 -18.33 0.50 9.13
C SER A 366 -19.71 0.26 9.76
N GLU A 367 -20.74 1.01 9.38
CA GLU A 367 -22.10 0.92 9.93
C GLU A 367 -23.02 0.10 9.02
N TYR A 368 -23.27 -1.18 9.36
CA TYR A 368 -24.03 -2.12 8.51
C TYR A 368 -25.40 -1.59 8.02
N ALA A 369 -26.05 -0.70 8.78
CA ALA A 369 -27.34 -0.09 8.43
C ALA A 369 -27.35 0.61 7.05
N PHE A 370 -26.26 1.25 6.63
CA PHE A 370 -26.21 1.90 5.31
C PHE A 370 -26.29 0.89 4.16
N TYR A 371 -25.72 -0.30 4.35
CA TYR A 371 -25.83 -1.38 3.37
C TYR A 371 -27.25 -1.95 3.36
N GLU A 372 -27.82 -2.21 4.55
CA GLU A 372 -29.18 -2.74 4.70
C GLU A 372 -30.25 -1.83 4.07
N GLU A 373 -30.08 -0.51 4.18
CA GLU A 373 -30.95 0.49 3.56
C GLU A 373 -30.68 0.72 2.06
N GLY A 374 -29.68 0.04 1.49
CA GLY A 374 -29.33 0.15 0.06
C GLY A 374 -28.66 1.47 -0.32
N LEU A 375 -28.12 2.22 0.65
CA LEU A 375 -27.43 3.49 0.42
C LEU A 375 -26.03 3.28 -0.15
N VAL A 376 -25.37 2.17 0.19
CA VAL A 376 -24.05 1.82 -0.33
C VAL A 376 -24.08 0.45 -0.96
N GLN A 377 -23.72 0.38 -2.25
CA GLN A 377 -23.73 -0.87 -3.01
C GLN A 377 -22.57 -1.80 -2.64
N THR A 378 -21.38 -1.23 -2.46
CA THR A 378 -20.16 -1.97 -2.07
C THR A 378 -19.56 -1.33 -0.82
N PRO A 379 -19.95 -1.76 0.38
CA PRO A 379 -19.39 -1.21 1.61
C PRO A 379 -17.93 -1.68 1.77
N VAL A 380 -17.08 -0.78 2.26
CA VAL A 380 -15.70 -1.09 2.64
C VAL A 380 -15.57 -0.93 4.16
N PRO A 381 -16.00 -1.91 4.98
CA PRO A 381 -15.89 -1.84 6.44
C PRO A 381 -14.44 -1.97 6.92
N ALA A 382 -14.16 -1.29 8.02
CA ALA A 382 -12.91 -1.46 8.74
C ALA A 382 -12.79 -2.92 9.21
N SER A 383 -11.58 -3.48 9.19
CA SER A 383 -11.38 -4.91 9.47
C SER A 383 -11.80 -5.35 10.87
N ASN A 384 -11.91 -4.42 11.83
CA ASN A 384 -12.43 -4.66 13.18
C ASN A 384 -13.94 -4.40 13.33
N HIS A 385 -14.63 -4.07 12.24
CA HIS A 385 -16.08 -3.86 12.13
C HIS A 385 -16.68 -4.71 11.00
N ILE A 386 -15.96 -5.73 10.54
CA ILE A 386 -16.35 -6.52 9.36
C ILE A 386 -17.36 -7.62 9.68
N GLU A 387 -17.44 -8.05 10.93
CA GLU A 387 -18.25 -9.19 11.37
C GLU A 387 -19.73 -9.08 10.97
N PRO A 388 -20.44 -7.95 11.20
CA PRO A 388 -21.84 -7.81 10.76
C PRO A 388 -22.03 -8.00 9.25
N PHE A 389 -21.05 -7.58 8.43
CA PHE A 389 -21.09 -7.72 6.98
C PHE A 389 -20.83 -9.18 6.54
N LEU A 390 -19.98 -9.89 7.26
CA LEU A 390 -19.76 -11.33 7.05
C LEU A 390 -21.00 -12.15 7.42
N GLU A 391 -21.62 -11.85 8.57
CA GLU A 391 -22.86 -12.49 9.02
C GLU A 391 -24.03 -12.21 8.07
N GLY A 392 -24.11 -10.97 7.56
CA GLY A 392 -25.07 -10.56 6.52
C GLY A 392 -24.78 -11.14 5.13
N GLN A 393 -23.69 -11.91 4.95
CA GLN A 393 -23.27 -12.52 3.68
C GLN A 393 -23.19 -11.51 2.52
N VAL A 394 -22.66 -10.31 2.81
CA VAL A 394 -22.50 -9.26 1.81
C VAL A 394 -21.67 -9.77 0.64
N SER A 395 -22.25 -9.74 -0.56
CA SER A 395 -21.57 -10.20 -1.77
C SER A 395 -20.46 -9.23 -2.16
N ARG A 396 -19.33 -9.77 -2.64
CA ARG A 396 -18.19 -8.97 -3.13
C ARG A 396 -17.67 -7.97 -2.09
N LEU A 397 -17.59 -8.41 -0.83
CA LEU A 397 -17.19 -7.56 0.28
C LEU A 397 -15.75 -7.06 0.12
N TRP A 398 -15.52 -5.84 0.59
CA TRP A 398 -14.20 -5.23 0.72
C TRP A 398 -13.85 -5.06 2.19
N THR A 399 -12.60 -4.76 2.48
CA THR A 399 -12.23 -4.27 3.81
C THR A 399 -11.02 -3.34 3.75
N TYR A 400 -10.77 -2.63 4.83
CA TYR A 400 -9.59 -1.78 5.00
C TYR A 400 -9.08 -1.83 6.44
N TYR A 401 -7.85 -1.35 6.63
CA TYR A 401 -7.40 -0.87 7.92
C TYR A 401 -6.79 0.53 7.76
N CYS A 402 -6.68 1.26 8.86
CA CYS A 402 -6.10 2.59 9.04
C CYS A 402 -5.54 2.69 10.47
N CYS A 403 -5.35 3.90 10.99
CA CYS A 403 -4.85 4.13 12.35
C CYS A 403 -5.69 3.45 13.44
N ALA A 404 -6.99 3.23 13.22
CA ALA A 404 -7.91 2.68 14.21
C ALA A 404 -7.75 1.16 14.47
N GLN A 405 -7.09 0.42 13.57
CA GLN A 405 -6.91 -1.03 13.68
C GLN A 405 -5.60 -1.35 14.44
N TYR A 406 -5.50 -0.80 15.64
CA TYR A 406 -4.32 -0.92 16.51
C TYR A 406 -4.42 -2.08 17.53
N LYS A 407 -5.57 -2.75 17.59
CA LYS A 407 -5.90 -3.76 18.60
C LYS A 407 -6.55 -4.98 17.95
N ASP A 408 -6.05 -6.16 18.31
CA ASP A 408 -6.47 -7.52 17.94
C ASP A 408 -6.43 -7.85 16.43
N VAL A 409 -6.62 -6.89 15.53
CA VAL A 409 -6.64 -7.11 14.08
C VAL A 409 -5.29 -6.89 13.40
N SER A 410 -5.15 -7.38 12.17
CA SER A 410 -3.99 -7.13 11.30
C SER A 410 -3.85 -5.64 10.95
N ASN A 411 -2.61 -5.17 10.84
CA ASN A 411 -2.24 -3.83 10.37
C ASN A 411 -0.71 -3.78 10.18
N ARG A 412 -0.16 -2.62 9.83
CA ARG A 412 1.23 -2.48 9.37
C ARG A 412 1.99 -1.30 9.92
N PHE A 413 1.72 -0.85 11.14
CA PHE A 413 2.52 0.22 11.75
C PHE A 413 4.00 -0.18 11.86
N MET A 414 4.91 0.80 11.90
CA MET A 414 6.35 0.54 12.04
C MET A 414 6.67 -0.28 13.31
N ALA A 415 5.90 -0.09 14.38
CA ALA A 415 6.07 -0.77 15.64
C ALA A 415 5.45 -2.17 15.73
N MET A 416 4.58 -2.54 14.77
CA MET A 416 4.00 -3.88 14.73
C MET A 416 4.96 -4.89 14.11
N PRO A 417 4.97 -6.16 14.54
CA PRO A 417 5.66 -7.23 13.83
C PRO A 417 5.20 -7.32 12.36
N SER A 418 6.13 -7.53 11.41
CA SER A 418 5.76 -7.60 9.98
C SER A 418 4.78 -8.73 9.66
N ARG A 419 4.75 -9.80 10.48
CA ARG A 419 3.73 -10.85 10.37
C ARG A 419 2.29 -10.32 10.48
N ARG A 420 2.08 -9.21 11.22
CA ARG A 420 0.76 -8.57 11.38
C ARG A 420 0.28 -7.87 10.12
N ASN A 421 1.21 -7.50 9.24
CA ASN A 421 0.94 -7.04 7.87
C ASN A 421 0.68 -8.25 6.95
N ARG A 422 1.56 -9.26 6.97
CA ARG A 422 1.50 -10.38 6.02
C ARG A 422 0.28 -11.31 6.19
N ILE A 423 -0.22 -11.49 7.42
CA ILE A 423 -1.38 -12.36 7.72
C ILE A 423 -2.66 -11.95 6.97
N ILE A 424 -2.78 -10.68 6.54
CA ILE A 424 -3.96 -10.18 5.81
C ILE A 424 -4.28 -11.04 4.59
N ALA A 425 -3.28 -11.63 3.92
CA ALA A 425 -3.46 -12.53 2.78
C ALA A 425 -4.43 -13.68 3.08
N GLY A 426 -4.25 -14.35 4.22
CA GLY A 426 -5.07 -15.49 4.63
C GLY A 426 -6.50 -15.05 4.96
N GLN A 427 -6.65 -13.88 5.60
CA GLN A 427 -7.95 -13.31 5.95
C GLN A 427 -8.74 -12.93 4.67
N LEU A 428 -8.11 -12.22 3.73
CA LEU A 428 -8.71 -11.87 2.45
C LEU A 428 -9.10 -13.13 1.64
N TYR A 429 -8.24 -14.16 1.65
CA TYR A 429 -8.53 -15.43 0.99
C TYR A 429 -9.73 -16.17 1.62
N LYS A 430 -9.73 -16.34 2.95
CA LYS A 430 -10.75 -17.12 3.67
C LYS A 430 -12.14 -16.53 3.47
N TYR A 431 -12.25 -15.21 3.51
CA TYR A 431 -13.53 -14.52 3.38
C TYR A 431 -13.85 -14.05 1.94
N ARG A 432 -13.02 -14.42 0.95
CA ARG A 432 -13.24 -14.12 -0.48
C ARG A 432 -13.47 -12.64 -0.75
N MET A 433 -12.63 -11.79 -0.15
CA MET A 433 -12.70 -10.35 -0.34
C MET A 433 -12.51 -9.99 -1.83
N GLU A 434 -13.37 -9.12 -2.37
CA GLU A 434 -13.20 -8.61 -3.74
C GLU A 434 -12.06 -7.60 -3.79
N GLY A 435 -11.93 -6.78 -2.75
CA GLY A 435 -10.85 -5.80 -2.69
C GLY A 435 -10.40 -5.43 -1.29
N PHE A 436 -9.25 -4.77 -1.27
CA PHE A 436 -8.59 -4.27 -0.08
C PHE A 436 -8.18 -2.82 -0.30
N LEU A 437 -8.51 -1.98 0.67
CA LEU A 437 -8.20 -0.55 0.65
C LEU A 437 -7.27 -0.21 1.81
N HIS A 438 -6.42 0.79 1.59
CA HIS A 438 -5.86 1.57 2.68
C HIS A 438 -5.68 3.03 2.24
N TRP A 439 -5.81 3.94 3.22
CA TRP A 439 -5.99 5.37 2.96
C TRP A 439 -4.70 6.15 2.64
N GLY A 440 -3.52 5.54 2.80
CA GLY A 440 -2.24 6.24 2.75
C GLY A 440 -1.13 5.50 1.99
N PHE A 441 -0.99 5.80 0.69
CA PHE A 441 0.21 5.42 -0.08
C PHE A 441 1.38 6.38 0.20
N ASN A 442 1.10 7.69 0.15
CA ASN A 442 2.09 8.76 0.24
C ASN A 442 1.53 10.04 0.89
N PHE A 443 0.68 9.93 1.93
CA PHE A 443 0.19 11.11 2.67
C PHE A 443 1.33 11.77 3.46
N TRP A 444 1.96 12.78 2.86
CA TRP A 444 3.03 13.56 3.48
C TRP A 444 2.53 14.90 4.02
N ASN A 445 1.41 14.86 4.73
CA ASN A 445 0.91 15.99 5.50
C ASN A 445 0.69 15.58 6.97
N SER A 446 0.54 16.57 7.85
CA SER A 446 -0.02 16.34 9.18
C SER A 446 -1.52 16.08 9.09
N GLN A 447 -2.13 15.57 10.17
CA GLN A 447 -3.59 15.38 10.24
C GLN A 447 -4.37 16.62 9.79
N PHE A 448 -5.49 16.36 9.12
CA PHE A 448 -6.37 17.33 8.49
C PHE A 448 -5.69 18.16 7.40
N SER A 449 -4.56 17.67 6.89
CA SER A 449 -3.71 18.30 5.88
C SER A 449 -3.32 19.73 6.23
N ILE A 450 -3.12 20.01 7.53
CA ILE A 450 -2.83 21.37 8.03
C ILE A 450 -1.51 21.91 7.48
N LYS A 451 -0.51 21.04 7.32
CA LYS A 451 0.79 21.39 6.72
C LYS A 451 1.47 20.16 6.11
N PRO A 452 2.31 20.35 5.08
CA PRO A 452 3.21 19.30 4.60
C PRO A 452 4.23 18.93 5.68
N ILE A 453 4.68 17.69 5.68
CA ILE A 453 5.69 17.16 6.59
C ILE A 453 6.90 16.63 5.81
N ASN A 454 8.03 16.46 6.51
CA ASN A 454 9.12 15.66 5.99
C ASN A 454 8.93 14.20 6.46
N PRO A 455 8.60 13.25 5.57
CA PRO A 455 8.30 11.87 5.97
C PRO A 455 9.54 11.13 6.51
N TYR A 456 10.75 11.64 6.30
CA TYR A 456 11.97 11.10 6.93
C TYR A 456 12.16 11.56 8.39
N ALA A 457 11.42 12.58 8.84
CA ALA A 457 11.54 13.17 10.17
C ALA A 457 10.24 13.10 10.99
N VAL A 458 9.08 13.03 10.33
CA VAL A 458 7.76 12.93 10.95
C VAL A 458 7.04 11.78 10.28
N THR A 459 6.85 10.67 11.00
CA THR A 459 6.29 9.42 10.46
C THR A 459 4.86 9.14 10.92
N ASP A 460 4.34 9.96 11.83
CA ASP A 460 3.08 9.82 12.57
C ASP A 460 2.10 10.98 12.30
N ALA A 461 2.32 11.70 11.19
CA ALA A 461 1.53 12.86 10.78
C ALA A 461 1.41 13.95 11.87
N GLY A 462 2.45 14.11 12.71
CA GLY A 462 2.45 15.05 13.84
C GLY A 462 1.78 14.45 15.07
N CYS A 463 2.10 13.20 15.39
CA CYS A 463 1.53 12.41 16.48
C CYS A 463 0.00 12.24 16.41
N ALA A 464 -0.57 12.26 15.21
CA ALA A 464 -1.99 12.02 15.00
C ALA A 464 -2.29 10.54 14.77
N PHE A 465 -1.41 9.85 14.04
CA PHE A 465 -1.56 8.45 13.65
C PHE A 465 -0.29 7.68 14.03
N PRO A 466 -0.35 6.38 14.35
CA PRO A 466 0.86 5.61 14.64
C PRO A 466 1.83 5.65 13.45
N SER A 467 3.13 5.67 13.74
CA SER A 467 4.15 5.78 12.69
C SER A 467 3.99 4.69 11.62
N GLY A 468 3.93 5.13 10.36
CA GLY A 468 3.73 4.24 9.21
C GLY A 468 2.26 3.96 8.83
N ASP A 469 1.29 4.64 9.44
CA ASP A 469 -0.10 4.59 8.96
C ASP A 469 -0.29 5.46 7.69
N ALA A 470 0.21 6.68 7.68
CA ALA A 470 -0.06 7.67 6.63
C ALA A 470 0.56 7.38 5.25
N PHE A 471 1.67 6.63 5.18
CA PHE A 471 2.38 6.40 3.92
C PHE A 471 3.21 5.13 3.91
N LEU A 472 3.38 4.53 2.74
CA LEU A 472 4.21 3.37 2.44
C LEU A 472 5.49 3.71 1.70
N VAL A 473 5.54 4.88 1.05
CA VAL A 473 6.70 5.33 0.29
C VAL A 473 7.18 6.69 0.76
N TYR A 474 8.47 6.90 0.56
CA TYR A 474 9.16 8.14 0.85
C TYR A 474 9.59 8.82 -0.45
N PRO A 475 9.79 10.14 -0.42
CA PRO A 475 10.32 10.88 -1.56
C PRO A 475 11.76 10.48 -1.88
N GLY A 476 12.05 10.07 -3.12
CA GLY A 476 13.43 9.84 -3.55
C GLY A 476 14.04 11.01 -4.30
N GLU A 477 15.36 11.19 -4.16
CA GLU A 477 16.10 12.32 -4.73
C GLU A 477 16.01 12.38 -6.26
N ASN A 478 16.04 11.22 -6.92
CA ASN A 478 15.99 11.11 -8.38
C ASN A 478 14.56 11.05 -8.94
N GLY A 479 13.54 11.21 -8.09
CA GLY A 479 12.14 11.12 -8.49
C GLY A 479 11.56 9.70 -8.51
N ARG A 480 12.39 8.67 -8.28
CA ARG A 480 11.92 7.32 -7.97
C ARG A 480 11.61 7.21 -6.47
N PRO A 481 10.44 6.72 -6.04
CA PRO A 481 10.12 6.60 -4.62
C PRO A 481 11.07 5.65 -3.89
N VAL A 482 11.37 5.99 -2.63
CA VAL A 482 12.06 5.09 -1.68
C VAL A 482 10.98 4.24 -1.00
N MET A 483 11.09 2.92 -1.13
CA MET A 483 10.09 1.97 -0.62
C MET A 483 10.25 1.76 0.89
N SER A 484 9.21 1.26 1.56
CA SER A 484 9.30 0.78 2.94
C SER A 484 9.39 -0.74 3.01
N ILE A 485 9.88 -1.26 4.15
CA ILE A 485 9.70 -2.67 4.54
C ILE A 485 8.22 -3.06 4.45
N ARG A 486 7.33 -2.19 4.94
CA ARG A 486 5.88 -2.45 4.98
C ARG A 486 5.28 -2.66 3.58
N LEU A 487 5.72 -1.89 2.58
CA LEU A 487 5.29 -2.06 1.19
C LEU A 487 5.78 -3.41 0.63
N LYS A 488 7.04 -3.79 0.90
CA LYS A 488 7.58 -5.09 0.46
C LYS A 488 6.83 -6.26 1.08
N VAL A 489 6.56 -6.19 2.38
CA VAL A 489 5.81 -7.22 3.11
C VAL A 489 4.34 -7.28 2.64
N MET A 490 3.72 -6.16 2.29
CA MET A 490 2.39 -6.17 1.69
C MET A 490 2.39 -6.89 0.33
N ARG A 491 3.42 -6.67 -0.50
CA ARG A 491 3.60 -7.41 -1.76
C ARG A 491 3.78 -8.92 -1.52
N GLU A 492 4.50 -9.32 -0.48
CA GLU A 492 4.59 -10.73 -0.06
C GLU A 492 3.21 -11.29 0.30
N ALA A 493 2.39 -10.54 1.05
CA ALA A 493 1.03 -10.93 1.39
C ALA A 493 0.17 -11.16 0.13
N LEU A 494 0.25 -10.25 -0.85
CA LEU A 494 -0.48 -10.40 -2.11
C LEU A 494 0.00 -11.61 -2.92
N ASN A 495 1.30 -11.95 -2.87
CA ASN A 495 1.83 -13.15 -3.50
C ASN A 495 1.35 -14.43 -2.78
N ASP A 496 1.30 -14.43 -1.45
CA ASP A 496 0.73 -15.53 -0.66
C ASP A 496 -0.73 -15.77 -1.05
N LEU A 497 -1.53 -14.71 -1.20
CA LEU A 497 -2.92 -14.78 -1.68
C LEU A 497 -3.03 -15.42 -3.06
N ARG A 498 -2.19 -14.99 -4.01
CA ARG A 498 -2.17 -15.54 -5.38
C ARG A 498 -1.76 -17.01 -5.40
N ALA A 499 -0.87 -17.43 -4.51
CA ALA A 499 -0.49 -18.83 -4.39
C ALA A 499 -1.59 -19.68 -3.76
N MET A 500 -2.31 -19.16 -2.76
CA MET A 500 -3.53 -19.80 -2.22
C MET A 500 -4.58 -20.00 -3.31
N GLN A 501 -4.81 -18.98 -4.14
CA GLN A 501 -5.72 -19.07 -5.30
C GLN A 501 -5.23 -20.08 -6.35
N LEU A 502 -3.93 -20.16 -6.61
CA LEU A 502 -3.36 -21.17 -7.49
C LEU A 502 -3.63 -22.58 -6.95
N LEU A 503 -3.35 -22.82 -5.67
CA LEU A 503 -3.60 -24.10 -5.03
C LEU A 503 -5.08 -24.48 -5.05
N GLU A 504 -5.99 -23.53 -4.80
CA GLU A 504 -7.44 -23.75 -4.92
C GLU A 504 -7.83 -24.24 -6.32
N ARG A 505 -7.24 -23.68 -7.39
CA ARG A 505 -7.55 -24.06 -8.79
C ARG A 505 -7.07 -25.46 -9.18
N ILE A 506 -5.93 -25.91 -8.65
CA ILE A 506 -5.32 -27.21 -8.98
C ILE A 506 -5.64 -28.30 -7.94
N ALA A 507 -6.26 -27.93 -6.83
CA ALA A 507 -6.66 -28.81 -5.75
C ALA A 507 -8.11 -28.49 -5.34
N SER A 508 -8.30 -27.92 -4.15
CA SER A 508 -9.60 -27.48 -3.67
C SER A 508 -9.44 -26.37 -2.63
N ARG A 509 -10.52 -25.63 -2.37
CA ARG A 509 -10.54 -24.60 -1.33
C ARG A 509 -10.41 -25.19 0.06
N GLU A 510 -11.02 -26.35 0.29
CA GLU A 510 -11.01 -27.05 1.57
C GLU A 510 -9.59 -27.37 2.01
N LEU A 511 -8.73 -27.79 1.07
CA LEU A 511 -7.31 -28.02 1.34
C LEU A 511 -6.59 -26.73 1.77
N VAL A 512 -6.82 -25.61 1.08
CA VAL A 512 -6.16 -24.34 1.41
C VAL A 512 -6.60 -23.85 2.79
N LEU A 513 -7.90 -23.96 3.11
CA LEU A 513 -8.43 -23.61 4.43
C LEU A 513 -7.86 -24.52 5.53
N ASP A 514 -7.73 -25.83 5.28
CA ASP A 514 -7.09 -26.77 6.20
C ASP A 514 -5.63 -26.38 6.52
N ILE A 515 -4.87 -25.95 5.52
CA ILE A 515 -3.50 -25.47 5.70
C ILE A 515 -3.48 -24.17 6.52
N LEU A 516 -4.35 -23.23 6.20
CA LEU A 516 -4.43 -21.93 6.88
C LEU A 516 -4.79 -22.06 8.37
N GLU A 517 -5.66 -23.00 8.70
CA GLU A 517 -6.19 -23.16 10.06
C GLU A 517 -5.54 -24.32 10.83
N ASP A 518 -4.49 -24.94 10.28
CA ASP A 518 -3.84 -26.16 10.79
C ASP A 518 -4.85 -27.26 11.19
N GLY A 519 -5.76 -27.59 10.28
CA GLY A 519 -6.84 -28.54 10.54
C GLY A 519 -7.82 -28.09 11.63
N GLY A 520 -8.04 -26.78 11.75
CA GLY A 520 -8.97 -26.16 12.70
C GLY A 520 -8.37 -25.89 14.09
N ARG A 521 -7.07 -26.08 14.29
CA ARG A 521 -6.38 -25.79 15.57
C ARG A 521 -6.06 -24.31 15.74
N CYS A 522 -5.93 -23.58 14.64
CA CYS A 522 -5.65 -22.16 14.64
C CYS A 522 -6.77 -21.43 13.91
N PRO A 523 -7.77 -20.86 14.61
CA PRO A 523 -8.83 -20.12 13.96
C PRO A 523 -8.24 -18.93 13.21
N LEU A 524 -8.70 -18.72 11.98
CA LEU A 524 -8.33 -17.56 11.18
C LEU A 524 -9.53 -16.64 10.98
N THR A 525 -9.64 -15.60 11.78
CA THR A 525 -10.59 -14.49 11.60
C THR A 525 -9.80 -13.18 11.44
N PHE A 526 -10.50 -12.05 11.32
CA PHE A 526 -9.82 -10.75 11.29
C PHE A 526 -9.16 -10.38 12.63
N SER A 527 -9.73 -10.83 13.75
CA SER A 527 -9.29 -10.53 15.12
C SER A 527 -8.56 -11.68 15.82
N GLU A 528 -8.73 -12.92 15.36
CA GLU A 528 -8.11 -14.11 15.91
C GLU A 528 -7.27 -14.80 14.83
N TYR A 529 -5.96 -14.85 15.01
CA TYR A 529 -5.00 -15.39 14.05
C TYR A 529 -3.65 -15.66 14.74
N PRO A 530 -2.74 -16.47 14.15
CA PRO A 530 -1.48 -16.83 14.80
C PRO A 530 -0.57 -15.62 15.05
N ARG A 531 -0.02 -15.56 16.27
CA ARG A 531 0.90 -14.50 16.72
C ARG A 531 2.37 -14.92 16.66
N ASP A 532 2.69 -15.82 15.75
CA ASP A 532 4.04 -16.34 15.51
C ASP A 532 4.36 -16.25 14.01
N GLU A 533 5.52 -15.67 13.69
CA GLU A 533 5.96 -15.50 12.31
C GLU A 533 6.31 -16.83 11.64
N ASN A 534 6.78 -17.81 12.41
CA ASN A 534 7.13 -19.13 11.91
C ASN A 534 5.89 -19.87 11.39
N VAL A 535 4.72 -19.59 11.98
CA VAL A 535 3.45 -20.15 11.48
C VAL A 535 3.13 -19.63 10.09
N LEU A 536 3.34 -18.33 9.81
CA LEU A 536 3.11 -17.78 8.47
C LEU A 536 4.07 -18.36 7.43
N ILE A 537 5.35 -18.44 7.77
CA ILE A 537 6.37 -19.03 6.91
C ILE A 537 6.02 -20.49 6.62
N HIS A 538 5.63 -21.25 7.66
CA HIS A 538 5.22 -22.64 7.52
C HIS A 538 3.98 -22.83 6.65
N ILE A 539 2.95 -21.98 6.81
CA ILE A 539 1.75 -21.97 5.94
C ILE A 539 2.17 -21.79 4.49
N ARG A 540 3.03 -20.80 4.21
CA ARG A 540 3.48 -20.52 2.84
C ARG A 540 4.28 -21.68 2.26
N SER A 541 5.19 -22.25 3.04
CA SER A 541 6.00 -23.41 2.63
C SER A 541 5.14 -24.65 2.38
N ARG A 542 4.09 -24.90 3.17
CA ARG A 542 3.10 -25.97 2.92
C ARG A 542 2.33 -25.75 1.62
N ILE A 543 1.84 -24.53 1.36
CA ILE A 543 1.16 -24.20 0.11
C ILE A 543 2.09 -24.48 -1.09
N ASN A 544 3.35 -24.04 -1.01
CA ASN A 544 4.35 -24.27 -2.04
C ASN A 544 4.64 -25.76 -2.28
N ALA A 545 4.77 -26.55 -1.21
CA ALA A 545 4.95 -28.00 -1.32
C ALA A 545 3.76 -28.70 -1.99
N GLU A 546 2.52 -28.33 -1.64
CA GLU A 546 1.32 -28.89 -2.25
C GLU A 546 1.16 -28.50 -3.72
N ILE A 547 1.57 -27.28 -4.09
CA ILE A 547 1.63 -26.82 -5.48
C ILE A 547 2.65 -27.65 -6.27
N ALA A 548 3.88 -27.81 -5.76
CA ALA A 548 4.93 -28.57 -6.42
C ALA A 548 4.50 -30.02 -6.67
N ALA A 549 3.99 -30.69 -5.63
CA ALA A 549 3.55 -32.09 -5.72
C ALA A 549 2.44 -32.30 -6.78
N ARG A 550 1.52 -31.35 -6.94
CA ARG A 550 0.43 -31.46 -7.92
C ARG A 550 0.86 -31.15 -9.34
N ILE A 551 1.75 -30.18 -9.52
CA ILE A 551 2.27 -29.86 -10.85
C ILE A 551 3.08 -31.04 -11.40
N ASP A 552 3.87 -31.71 -10.56
CA ASP A 552 4.61 -32.90 -10.96
C ASP A 552 3.67 -34.06 -11.36
N LEU A 553 2.54 -34.21 -10.66
CA LEU A 553 1.49 -35.19 -11.03
C LEU A 553 0.76 -34.86 -12.34
N ILE A 554 0.63 -33.59 -12.71
CA ILE A 554 0.00 -33.16 -13.98
C ILE A 554 0.98 -33.30 -15.15
N ALA A 555 2.29 -33.20 -14.88
CA ALA A 555 3.35 -33.32 -15.87
C ALA A 555 3.73 -34.78 -16.21
N THR A 556 3.26 -35.74 -15.41
CA THR A 556 3.44 -37.20 -15.59
C THR A 556 2.19 -37.81 -16.20
#